data_AF-A0A926P1Y5-F1
#
_entry.id   AF-A0A926P1Y5-F1
#
_cell.length_a   1.000
_cell.length_b   1.000
_cell.length_c   1.000
_cell.angle_alpha   90.00
_cell.angle_beta   90.00
_cell.angle_gamma   90.00
#
_symmetry.space_group_name_H-M   'P 1'
#
loop_
_entity.id
_entity.type
_entity.pdbx_description
1 polymer ?
#
loop_
_entity_poly.entity_id
_entity_poly.type
_entity_poly.pdbx_seq_one_letter_code
_entity_poly.pdbx_strand_id
1 'polypeptide(L)'
;MTETFYDVMRRQGITRRSFLKFCSLTAAALGLGPSFAPKIAEAMENKPRIPVLWLHGLECTCCSESFIRSAHPLAKDVILSMISLDYDDTIMAAAGHQAEAIIDETIEKYDGNYILACEGNPPLNQDGMSCIIAGKPYLEQLKKAADHCKAIISWGSCASWGCVQAARPNPTQATPIHKVPGLAPKPIIKVPGCPPIAEVMTAVITYILTFERFPELDRQGRPKMFYSQRIHDKCYRRPHFDAGQFVEAFDDEGARKGYCLYKVGCKGPTTYNACSTVRWNGGLSFPIQSGHPCFGCSEDGFWDKGSFYDRLTDIHGFGIEANADKIGGTAAVVVGAAAAAHAGISAIKRARYKGGDE
;
A
#
# COMPACT_ATOMS: atom_id res chain seq x y z
N MET A 1 -27.22 27.30 2.35
CA MET A 1 -27.38 26.06 1.56
C MET A 1 -25.97 25.58 1.25
N THR A 2 -25.62 24.37 1.65
CA THR A 2 -24.25 23.83 1.49
C THR A 2 -24.04 23.49 0.02
N GLU A 3 -23.02 24.08 -0.61
CA GLU A 3 -22.73 23.91 -2.05
C GLU A 3 -22.39 22.43 -2.36
N THR A 4 -23.01 21.86 -3.41
CA THR A 4 -22.71 20.49 -3.85
C THR A 4 -21.43 20.45 -4.68
N PHE A 5 -20.88 19.25 -4.92
CA PHE A 5 -19.73 19.08 -5.82
C PHE A 5 -20.02 19.65 -7.22
N TYR A 6 -21.20 19.37 -7.78
CA TYR A 6 -21.55 19.78 -9.14
C TYR A 6 -21.67 21.30 -9.26
N ASP A 7 -22.21 21.97 -8.23
CA ASP A 7 -22.31 23.43 -8.20
C ASP A 7 -20.93 24.10 -8.31
N VAL A 8 -19.94 23.63 -7.54
CA VAL A 8 -18.56 24.12 -7.60
C VAL A 8 -17.95 23.92 -8.99
N MET A 9 -18.10 22.71 -9.54
CA MET A 9 -17.57 22.38 -10.87
C MET A 9 -18.18 23.27 -11.97
N ARG A 10 -19.49 23.50 -11.91
CA ARG A 10 -20.18 24.37 -12.87
C ARG A 10 -19.70 25.82 -12.76
N ARG A 11 -19.44 26.32 -11.56
CA ARG A 11 -18.86 27.66 -11.33
C ARG A 11 -17.45 27.80 -11.91
N GLN A 12 -16.66 26.72 -11.90
CA GLN A 12 -15.32 26.69 -12.51
C GLN A 12 -15.34 26.44 -14.04
N GLY A 13 -16.52 26.46 -14.68
CA GLY A 13 -16.65 26.31 -16.14
C GLY A 13 -16.60 24.86 -16.65
N ILE A 14 -16.62 23.86 -15.76
CA ILE A 14 -16.57 22.45 -16.18
C ILE A 14 -17.91 22.05 -16.80
N THR A 15 -17.86 21.47 -18.01
CA THR A 15 -19.05 21.01 -18.74
C THR A 15 -19.61 19.73 -18.14
N ARG A 16 -20.94 19.52 -18.24
CA ARG A 16 -21.61 18.28 -17.82
C ARG A 16 -20.96 17.04 -18.45
N ARG A 17 -20.51 17.13 -19.69
CA ARG A 17 -19.78 16.04 -20.38
C ARG A 17 -18.46 15.70 -19.69
N SER A 18 -17.68 16.71 -19.30
CA SER A 18 -16.39 16.51 -18.62
C SER A 18 -16.59 15.92 -17.23
N PHE A 19 -17.62 16.38 -16.53
CA PHE A 19 -18.05 15.81 -15.25
C PHE A 19 -18.43 14.33 -15.35
N LEU A 20 -19.25 13.95 -16.32
CA LEU A 20 -19.63 12.54 -16.51
C LEU A 20 -18.41 11.68 -16.89
N LYS A 21 -17.49 12.20 -17.71
CA LYS A 21 -16.21 11.52 -17.99
C LYS A 21 -15.39 11.30 -16.72
N PHE A 22 -15.30 12.31 -15.86
CA PHE A 22 -14.63 12.20 -14.57
C PHE A 22 -15.26 11.09 -13.72
N CYS A 23 -16.60 11.04 -13.63
CA CYS A 23 -17.30 9.99 -12.89
C CYS A 23 -17.03 8.58 -13.46
N SER A 24 -16.97 8.44 -14.79
CA SER A 24 -16.63 7.18 -15.46
C SER A 24 -15.19 6.74 -15.22
N LEU A 25 -14.22 7.66 -15.34
CA LEU A 25 -12.81 7.38 -15.07
C LEU A 25 -12.60 7.00 -13.61
N THR A 26 -13.29 7.70 -12.70
CA THR A 26 -13.27 7.40 -11.27
C THR A 26 -13.82 6.00 -11.00
N ALA A 27 -14.98 5.62 -11.57
CA ALA A 27 -15.51 4.27 -11.45
C ALA A 27 -14.50 3.21 -11.93
N ALA A 28 -13.87 3.43 -13.09
CA ALA A 28 -12.89 2.51 -13.65
C ALA A 28 -11.62 2.38 -12.78
N ALA A 29 -11.08 3.50 -12.29
CA ALA A 29 -9.91 3.52 -11.40
C ALA A 29 -10.17 2.77 -10.09
N LEU A 30 -11.42 2.82 -9.61
CA LEU A 30 -11.88 2.08 -8.44
C LEU A 30 -12.14 0.59 -8.70
N GLY A 31 -11.99 0.10 -9.92
CA GLY A 31 -12.36 -1.26 -10.31
C GLY A 31 -13.87 -1.51 -10.23
N LEU A 32 -14.69 -0.45 -10.25
CA LEU A 32 -16.15 -0.55 -10.24
C LEU A 32 -16.69 -0.78 -11.65
N GLY A 33 -17.79 -1.53 -11.74
CA GLY A 33 -18.46 -1.75 -13.01
C GLY A 33 -19.03 -0.46 -13.62
N PRO A 34 -19.32 -0.42 -14.94
CA PRO A 34 -19.83 0.77 -15.62
C PRO A 34 -21.09 1.38 -15.02
N SER A 35 -21.91 0.56 -14.34
CA SER A 35 -23.14 0.98 -13.65
C SER A 35 -22.92 1.91 -12.45
N PHE A 36 -21.69 2.05 -11.97
CA PHE A 36 -21.37 2.94 -10.85
C PHE A 36 -21.05 4.38 -11.28
N ALA A 37 -20.71 4.63 -12.55
CA ALA A 37 -20.45 5.99 -13.01
C ALA A 37 -21.66 6.93 -12.83
N PRO A 38 -22.91 6.52 -13.12
CA PRO A 38 -24.10 7.33 -12.82
C PRO A 38 -24.31 7.57 -11.32
N LYS A 39 -23.99 6.59 -10.47
CA LYS A 39 -24.12 6.73 -9.00
C LYS A 39 -23.12 7.72 -8.42
N ILE A 40 -21.89 7.71 -8.93
CA ILE A 40 -20.87 8.72 -8.59
C ILE A 40 -21.35 10.09 -9.01
N ALA A 41 -21.89 10.22 -10.24
CA ALA A 41 -22.42 11.49 -10.73
C ALA A 41 -23.58 12.00 -9.87
N GLU A 42 -24.55 11.15 -9.53
CA GLU A 42 -25.68 11.52 -8.68
C GLU A 42 -25.25 11.96 -7.27
N ALA A 43 -24.31 11.23 -6.65
CA ALA A 43 -23.75 11.61 -5.35
C ALA A 43 -23.09 12.99 -5.41
N MET A 44 -22.31 13.24 -6.45
CA MET A 44 -21.63 14.51 -6.68
C MET A 44 -22.59 15.66 -7.03
N GLU A 45 -23.71 15.38 -7.68
CA GLU A 45 -24.71 16.40 -8.02
C GLU A 45 -25.52 16.87 -6.82
N ASN A 46 -25.74 16.00 -5.83
CA ASN A 46 -26.75 16.25 -4.81
C ASN A 46 -26.22 16.36 -3.38
N LYS A 47 -24.96 15.97 -3.14
CA LYS A 47 -24.42 15.86 -1.77
C LYS A 47 -23.44 16.98 -1.46
N PRO A 48 -23.50 17.54 -0.23
CA PRO A 48 -22.48 18.45 0.25
C PRO A 48 -21.16 17.71 0.45
N ARG A 49 -20.06 18.46 0.31
CA ARG A 49 -18.72 17.94 0.57
C ARG A 49 -18.55 17.60 2.05
N ILE A 50 -18.00 16.42 2.36
CA ILE A 50 -17.76 15.99 3.75
C ILE A 50 -16.58 16.80 4.32
N PRO A 51 -16.71 17.42 5.50
CA PRO A 51 -15.61 18.07 6.19
C PRO A 51 -14.55 17.07 6.64
N VAL A 52 -13.28 17.44 6.47
CA VAL A 52 -12.12 16.63 6.84
C VAL A 52 -11.14 17.49 7.64
N LEU A 53 -10.76 17.00 8.81
CA LEU A 53 -9.62 17.49 9.58
C LEU A 53 -8.46 16.51 9.35
N TRP A 54 -7.35 16.98 8.78
CA TRP A 54 -6.14 16.17 8.60
C TRP A 54 -5.09 16.61 9.61
N LEU A 55 -4.84 15.75 10.61
CA LEU A 55 -3.90 16.02 11.69
C LEU A 55 -2.59 15.24 11.51
N HIS A 56 -1.49 15.86 11.92
CA HIS A 56 -0.13 15.35 11.77
C HIS A 56 0.55 15.13 13.13
N GLY A 57 0.87 13.88 13.44
CA GLY A 57 1.64 13.51 14.65
C GLY A 57 3.15 13.40 14.37
N LEU A 58 3.83 12.43 14.99
CA LEU A 58 5.17 12.04 14.55
C LEU A 58 5.08 11.38 13.18
N GLU A 59 5.65 12.03 12.16
CA GLU A 59 5.58 11.59 10.77
C GLU A 59 6.80 12.01 9.94
N CYS A 60 6.76 11.65 8.65
CA CYS A 60 7.69 12.14 7.63
C CYS A 60 6.95 12.75 6.42
N THR A 61 5.64 13.01 6.55
CA THR A 61 4.78 13.65 5.52
C THR A 61 4.66 12.86 4.20
N CYS A 62 5.13 11.61 4.18
CA CYS A 62 5.09 10.79 2.97
C CYS A 62 3.65 10.47 2.51
N CYS A 63 2.66 10.46 3.40
CA CYS A 63 1.28 10.17 3.01
C CYS A 63 0.62 11.38 2.37
N SER A 64 0.78 12.58 2.92
CA SER A 64 0.38 13.84 2.25
C SER A 64 1.05 13.98 0.89
N GLU A 65 2.36 13.71 0.80
CA GLU A 65 3.07 13.71 -0.48
C GLU A 65 2.48 12.68 -1.45
N SER A 66 2.20 11.46 -0.99
CA SER A 66 1.56 10.43 -1.81
C SER A 66 0.18 10.85 -2.29
N PHE A 67 -0.68 11.38 -1.40
CA PHE A 67 -2.02 11.82 -1.72
C PHE A 67 -2.06 12.80 -2.89
N ILE A 68 -1.17 13.80 -2.89
CA ILE A 68 -1.11 14.79 -3.97
C ILE A 68 -0.54 14.24 -5.30
N ARG A 69 0.02 13.01 -5.33
CA ARG A 69 0.46 12.32 -6.56
C ARG A 69 -0.68 11.55 -7.26
N SER A 70 -1.90 11.53 -6.73
CA SER A 70 -3.01 10.79 -7.34
C SER A 70 -3.30 11.27 -8.76
N ALA A 71 -3.31 10.35 -9.72
CA ALA A 71 -3.64 10.66 -11.11
C ALA A 71 -5.16 10.78 -11.32
N HIS A 72 -5.96 9.89 -10.73
CA HIS A 72 -7.41 9.81 -10.94
C HIS A 72 -8.15 9.31 -9.68
N PRO A 73 -8.95 10.17 -9.00
CA PRO A 73 -9.09 11.60 -9.24
C PRO A 73 -7.80 12.37 -8.91
N LEU A 74 -7.60 13.54 -9.52
CA LEU A 74 -6.49 14.44 -9.14
C LEU A 74 -6.73 14.95 -7.71
N ALA A 75 -5.67 15.14 -6.93
CA ALA A 75 -5.80 15.70 -5.59
C ALA A 75 -6.47 17.09 -5.58
N LYS A 76 -6.23 17.90 -6.62
CA LYS A 76 -6.96 19.15 -6.85
C LYS A 76 -8.48 18.93 -6.89
N ASP A 77 -8.94 17.92 -7.62
CA ASP A 77 -10.38 17.64 -7.74
C ASP A 77 -10.93 17.08 -6.42
N VAL A 78 -10.11 16.30 -5.69
CA VAL A 78 -10.46 15.85 -4.34
C VAL A 78 -10.70 17.03 -3.41
N ILE A 79 -9.74 17.95 -3.31
CA ILE A 79 -9.79 19.10 -2.38
C ILE A 79 -10.85 20.12 -2.81
N LEU A 80 -10.86 20.51 -4.09
CA LEU A 80 -11.75 21.58 -4.56
C LEU A 80 -13.19 21.11 -4.71
N SER A 81 -13.42 19.82 -4.89
CA SER A 81 -14.72 19.34 -5.33
C SER A 81 -15.26 18.20 -4.49
N MET A 82 -14.45 17.23 -4.04
CA MET A 82 -14.97 16.00 -3.40
C MET A 82 -15.15 16.12 -1.88
N ILE A 83 -14.17 16.72 -1.19
CA ILE A 83 -14.19 16.93 0.27
C ILE A 83 -14.10 18.42 0.60
N SER A 84 -14.37 18.77 1.84
CA SER A 84 -13.93 20.05 2.40
C SER A 84 -12.76 19.75 3.32
N LEU A 85 -11.54 19.91 2.81
CA LEU A 85 -10.33 19.78 3.61
C LEU A 85 -10.17 21.07 4.42
N ASP A 86 -10.80 21.07 5.58
CA ASP A 86 -10.98 22.28 6.38
C ASP A 86 -9.77 22.57 7.27
N TYR A 87 -8.96 21.55 7.59
CA TYR A 87 -7.67 21.69 8.27
C TYR A 87 -6.65 20.70 7.70
N ASP A 88 -5.45 21.20 7.42
CA ASP A 88 -4.26 20.42 7.05
C ASP A 88 -3.03 21.34 7.23
N ASP A 89 -2.18 21.05 8.21
CA ASP A 89 -1.00 21.87 8.55
C ASP A 89 -0.06 22.08 7.34
N THR A 90 -0.07 21.16 6.37
CA THR A 90 0.86 21.14 5.24
C THR A 90 0.51 22.20 4.18
N ILE A 91 -0.80 22.44 3.96
CA ILE A 91 -1.26 23.24 2.81
C ILE A 91 -2.23 24.37 3.16
N MET A 92 -2.68 24.47 4.42
CA MET A 92 -3.58 25.55 4.83
C MET A 92 -2.88 26.91 4.84
N ALA A 93 -3.64 27.98 4.60
CA ALA A 93 -3.11 29.33 4.58
C ALA A 93 -2.90 29.94 5.97
N ALA A 94 -3.73 29.54 6.94
CA ALA A 94 -3.67 30.04 8.32
C ALA A 94 -2.56 29.34 9.12
N ALA A 95 -1.99 30.04 10.10
CA ALA A 95 -0.96 29.53 10.99
C ALA A 95 -1.18 30.07 12.41
N GLY A 96 -0.47 29.52 13.40
CA GLY A 96 -0.59 29.94 14.80
C GLY A 96 -2.03 29.86 15.31
N HIS A 97 -2.48 30.89 16.04
CA HIS A 97 -3.81 30.91 16.65
C HIS A 97 -4.96 30.82 15.64
N GLN A 98 -4.79 31.31 14.41
CA GLN A 98 -5.81 31.16 13.37
C GLN A 98 -5.96 29.69 12.95
N ALA A 99 -4.86 28.94 12.90
CA ALA A 99 -4.94 27.50 12.63
C ALA A 99 -5.60 26.76 13.79
N GLU A 100 -5.24 27.08 15.04
CA GLU A 100 -5.87 26.49 16.23
C GLU A 100 -7.39 26.71 16.24
N ALA A 101 -7.85 27.93 15.91
CA ALA A 101 -9.28 28.25 15.87
C ALA A 101 -10.07 27.42 14.85
N ILE A 102 -9.48 27.09 13.70
CA ILE A 102 -10.16 26.31 12.64
C ILE A 102 -10.56 24.92 13.14
N ILE A 103 -9.75 24.28 13.98
CA ILE A 103 -10.11 22.97 14.56
C ILE A 103 -11.38 23.11 15.41
N ASP A 104 -11.42 24.12 16.27
CA ASP A 104 -12.51 24.33 17.21
C ASP A 104 -13.80 24.72 16.49
N GLU A 105 -13.70 25.63 15.51
CA GLU A 105 -14.81 26.03 14.65
C GLU A 105 -15.36 24.84 13.83
N THR A 106 -14.47 23.98 13.32
CA THR A 106 -14.89 22.78 12.57
C THR A 106 -15.59 21.77 13.47
N ILE A 107 -15.07 21.56 14.68
CA ILE A 107 -15.70 20.69 15.69
C ILE A 107 -17.09 21.22 16.05
N GLU A 108 -17.22 22.51 16.37
CA GLU A 108 -18.50 23.11 16.75
C GLU A 108 -19.53 23.02 15.62
N LYS A 109 -19.10 23.31 14.38
CA LYS A 109 -19.99 23.35 13.22
C LYS A 109 -20.40 21.98 12.70
N TYR A 110 -19.54 20.97 12.85
CA TYR A 110 -19.70 19.65 12.22
C TYR A 110 -19.60 18.49 13.21
N ASP A 111 -19.94 18.70 14.48
CA ASP A 111 -19.92 17.67 15.52
C ASP A 111 -20.62 16.37 15.05
N GLY A 112 -19.92 15.25 15.23
CA GLY A 112 -20.31 13.91 14.79
C GLY A 112 -20.28 13.67 13.27
N ASN A 113 -19.93 14.66 12.45
CA ASN A 113 -20.17 14.62 11.00
C ASN A 113 -18.93 14.86 10.11
N TYR A 114 -17.76 15.19 10.68
CA TYR A 114 -16.50 15.27 9.92
C TYR A 114 -15.69 13.98 10.00
N ILE A 115 -14.79 13.78 9.03
CA ILE A 115 -13.80 12.70 9.05
C ILE A 115 -12.49 13.23 9.63
N LEU A 116 -11.90 12.48 10.55
CA LEU A 116 -10.57 12.76 11.06
C LEU A 116 -9.56 11.93 10.27
N ALA A 117 -8.76 12.58 9.43
CA ALA A 117 -7.60 11.97 8.80
C ALA A 117 -6.39 12.13 9.74
N CYS A 118 -5.71 11.03 10.06
CA CYS A 118 -4.50 11.05 10.87
C CYS A 118 -3.33 10.55 10.03
N GLU A 119 -2.32 11.40 9.87
CA GLU A 119 -0.98 11.01 9.45
C GLU A 119 -0.03 11.06 10.65
N GLY A 120 0.91 10.12 10.70
CA GLY A 120 1.78 9.97 11.86
C GLY A 120 1.11 9.30 13.06
N ASN A 121 1.72 9.44 14.23
CA ASN A 121 1.21 8.88 15.48
C ASN A 121 1.63 9.71 16.71
N PRO A 122 0.89 9.62 17.83
CA PRO A 122 1.31 10.24 19.08
C PRO A 122 2.46 9.47 19.75
N PRO A 123 3.50 10.16 20.23
CA PRO A 123 4.42 9.61 21.21
C PRO A 123 3.79 9.60 22.61
N LEU A 124 4.17 8.63 23.44
CA LEU A 124 3.72 8.53 24.84
C LEU A 124 4.84 8.73 25.86
N ASN A 125 6.10 8.82 25.41
CA ASN A 125 7.20 9.19 26.29
C ASN A 125 7.10 10.67 26.72
N GLN A 126 7.73 11.02 27.86
CA GLN A 126 7.85 12.42 28.29
C GLN A 126 6.51 13.16 28.30
N ASP A 127 5.46 12.52 28.80
CA ASP A 127 4.08 13.05 28.81
C ASP A 127 3.54 13.46 27.42
N GLY A 128 4.05 12.84 26.36
CA GLY A 128 3.69 13.09 24.96
C GLY A 128 4.45 14.25 24.30
N MET A 129 5.41 14.86 24.99
CA MET A 129 6.10 16.08 24.53
C MET A 129 7.14 15.85 23.44
N SER A 130 7.36 14.62 22.97
CA SER A 130 8.17 14.39 21.77
C SER A 130 7.47 14.85 20.48
N CYS A 131 6.18 15.20 20.53
CA CYS A 131 5.45 15.87 19.44
C CYS A 131 4.56 16.96 20.04
N ILE A 132 4.93 18.23 19.82
CA ILE A 132 4.29 19.40 20.44
C ILE A 132 3.62 20.22 19.36
N ILE A 133 2.31 20.46 19.52
CA ILE A 133 1.51 21.33 18.66
C ILE A 133 0.91 22.42 19.55
N ALA A 134 1.13 23.68 19.17
CA ALA A 134 0.67 24.85 19.93
C ALA A 134 1.02 24.81 21.44
N GLY A 135 2.23 24.35 21.76
CA GLY A 135 2.72 24.26 23.14
C GLY A 135 2.15 23.12 23.98
N LYS A 136 1.36 22.21 23.39
CA LYS A 136 0.73 21.06 24.05
C LYS A 136 1.13 19.74 23.37
N PRO A 137 1.06 18.59 24.06
CA PRO A 137 1.22 17.30 23.41
C PRO A 137 0.21 17.13 22.26
N TYR A 138 0.66 16.66 21.09
CA TYR A 138 -0.22 16.32 19.97
C TYR A 138 -1.41 15.42 20.38
N LEU A 139 -1.19 14.56 21.37
CA LEU A 139 -2.20 13.68 21.94
C LEU A 139 -3.48 14.42 22.38
N GLU A 140 -3.37 15.66 22.89
CA GLU A 140 -4.52 16.47 23.28
C GLU A 140 -5.37 16.87 22.07
N GLN A 141 -4.74 17.39 21.03
CA GLN A 141 -5.42 17.77 19.78
C GLN A 141 -6.07 16.55 19.11
N LEU A 142 -5.36 15.42 19.08
CA LEU A 142 -5.87 14.16 18.55
C LEU A 142 -7.12 13.69 19.30
N LYS A 143 -7.11 13.68 20.65
CA LYS A 143 -8.26 13.25 21.45
C LYS A 143 -9.45 14.19 21.26
N LYS A 144 -9.23 15.50 21.31
CA LYS A 144 -10.26 16.52 21.09
C LYS A 144 -10.97 16.31 19.75
N ALA A 145 -10.21 16.12 18.66
CA ALA A 145 -10.81 15.84 17.36
C ALA A 145 -11.46 14.44 17.29
N ALA A 146 -10.86 13.42 17.90
CA ALA A 146 -11.41 12.07 17.85
C ALA A 146 -12.76 11.94 18.59
N ASP A 147 -13.00 12.72 19.65
CA ASP A 147 -14.26 12.68 20.40
C ASP A 147 -15.47 13.09 19.55
N HIS A 148 -15.26 14.04 18.65
CA HIS A 148 -16.31 14.67 17.85
C HIS A 148 -16.37 14.17 16.40
N CYS A 149 -15.39 13.40 15.92
CA CYS A 149 -15.42 12.93 14.53
C CYS A 149 -16.47 11.82 14.29
N LYS A 150 -16.89 11.65 13.04
CA LYS A 150 -17.70 10.54 12.56
C LYS A 150 -16.91 9.23 12.49
N ALA A 151 -15.67 9.32 12.00
CA ALA A 151 -14.73 8.20 11.88
C ALA A 151 -13.31 8.73 11.65
N ILE A 152 -12.35 7.84 11.85
CA ILE A 152 -10.92 8.12 11.71
C ILE A 152 -10.36 7.34 10.51
N ILE A 153 -9.60 7.99 9.64
CA ILE A 153 -8.76 7.33 8.64
C ILE A 153 -7.31 7.43 9.08
N SER A 154 -6.68 6.29 9.34
CA SER A 154 -5.26 6.19 9.66
C SER A 154 -4.46 6.04 8.38
N TRP A 155 -3.91 7.16 7.90
CA TRP A 155 -3.07 7.18 6.70
C TRP A 155 -1.67 6.66 6.99
N GLY A 156 -1.27 5.68 6.17
CA GLY A 156 0.06 5.11 6.23
C GLY A 156 0.30 4.18 7.39
N SER A 157 1.47 3.56 7.35
CA SER A 157 1.90 2.62 8.40
C SER A 157 2.21 3.32 9.72
N CYS A 158 2.44 4.64 9.73
CA CYS A 158 2.63 5.40 10.98
C CYS A 158 1.37 5.37 11.82
N ALA A 159 0.25 5.86 11.28
CA ALA A 159 -1.02 5.90 11.98
C ALA A 159 -1.62 4.50 12.17
N SER A 160 -1.45 3.62 11.18
CA SER A 160 -2.00 2.26 11.23
C SER A 160 -1.30 1.38 12.26
N TRP A 161 0.04 1.41 12.31
CA TRP A 161 0.88 0.41 13.00
C TRP A 161 2.00 0.97 13.87
N GLY A 162 2.54 2.15 13.56
CA GLY A 162 3.66 2.76 14.27
C GLY A 162 4.79 3.19 13.35
N CYS A 163 5.05 2.41 12.29
CA CYS A 163 6.14 2.60 11.31
C CYS A 163 7.53 2.75 11.95
N VAL A 164 8.39 3.57 11.34
CA VAL A 164 9.84 3.60 11.62
C VAL A 164 10.15 4.10 13.02
N GLN A 165 9.41 5.09 13.51
CA GLN A 165 9.57 5.65 14.85
C GLN A 165 9.18 4.65 15.96
N ALA A 166 8.36 3.65 15.63
CA ALA A 166 7.97 2.58 16.54
C ALA A 166 8.83 1.31 16.41
N ALA A 167 9.76 1.28 15.45
CA ALA A 167 10.73 0.19 15.32
C ALA A 167 11.65 0.15 16.55
N ARG A 168 12.28 -0.99 16.84
CA ARG A 168 13.16 -1.13 18.01
C ARG A 168 14.24 -0.04 18.03
N PRO A 169 14.48 0.64 19.17
CA PRO A 169 13.90 0.40 20.51
C PRO A 169 12.63 1.22 20.84
N ASN A 170 12.01 1.92 19.88
CA ASN A 170 10.86 2.81 20.07
C ASN A 170 11.09 3.88 21.18
N PRO A 171 12.06 4.80 20.98
CA PRO A 171 12.48 5.73 22.02
C PRO A 171 11.38 6.72 22.43
N THR A 172 10.43 7.02 21.54
CA THR A 172 9.34 7.96 21.80
C THR A 172 8.04 7.28 22.28
N GLN A 173 8.04 5.95 22.38
CA GLN A 173 6.82 5.17 22.62
C GLN A 173 5.72 5.55 21.60
N ALA A 174 6.11 5.74 20.34
CA ALA A 174 5.21 6.02 19.23
C ALA A 174 4.14 4.93 19.16
N THR A 175 2.87 5.33 19.25
CA THR A 175 1.74 4.42 19.43
C THR A 175 0.72 4.62 18.31
N PRO A 176 0.35 3.58 17.54
CA PRO A 176 -0.62 3.73 16.44
C PRO A 176 -1.99 4.16 16.96
N ILE A 177 -2.77 4.85 16.13
CA ILE A 177 -4.00 5.54 16.53
C ILE A 177 -4.98 4.63 17.28
N HIS A 178 -5.19 3.41 16.78
CA HIS A 178 -6.09 2.43 17.38
C HIS A 178 -5.66 1.88 18.76
N LYS A 179 -4.44 2.18 19.22
CA LYS A 179 -3.91 1.78 20.53
C LYS A 179 -3.73 2.97 21.48
N VAL A 180 -4.13 4.17 21.07
CA VAL A 180 -3.99 5.37 21.89
C VAL A 180 -4.87 5.26 23.13
N PRO A 181 -4.30 5.39 24.35
CA PRO A 181 -5.08 5.28 25.58
C PRO A 181 -6.12 6.40 25.70
N GLY A 182 -7.38 6.03 25.96
CA GLY A 182 -8.48 6.98 26.14
C GLY A 182 -8.91 7.71 24.86
N LEU A 183 -8.61 7.15 23.68
CA LEU A 183 -9.20 7.61 22.43
C LEU A 183 -10.66 7.16 22.34
N ALA A 184 -11.56 8.03 21.88
CA ALA A 184 -12.97 7.67 21.69
C ALA A 184 -13.14 6.44 20.78
N PRO A 185 -14.15 5.58 21.05
CA PRO A 185 -14.40 4.36 20.29
C PRO A 185 -15.07 4.67 18.94
N LYS A 186 -14.36 5.34 18.04
CA LYS A 186 -14.81 5.66 16.68
C LYS A 186 -14.41 4.55 15.70
N PRO A 187 -15.11 4.39 14.57
CA PRO A 187 -14.65 3.54 13.48
C PRO A 187 -13.28 4.01 12.97
N ILE A 188 -12.31 3.10 12.85
CA ILE A 188 -10.96 3.39 12.36
C ILE A 188 -10.70 2.59 11.08
N ILE A 189 -10.46 3.30 9.98
CA ILE A 189 -10.08 2.73 8.69
C ILE A 189 -8.55 2.84 8.57
N LYS A 190 -7.86 1.70 8.59
CA LYS A 190 -6.40 1.66 8.40
C LYS A 190 -6.07 1.57 6.91
N VAL A 191 -5.31 2.52 6.40
CA VAL A 191 -4.82 2.48 5.02
C VAL A 191 -3.29 2.45 5.05
N PRO A 192 -2.68 1.29 5.33
CA PRO A 192 -1.24 1.18 5.56
C PRO A 192 -0.42 1.17 4.27
N GLY A 193 0.89 1.33 4.45
CA GLY A 193 1.88 1.56 3.41
C GLY A 193 2.79 2.73 3.82
N CYS A 194 4.05 2.71 3.40
CA CYS A 194 5.01 3.78 3.72
C CYS A 194 5.56 4.43 2.43
N PRO A 195 4.77 5.28 1.74
CA PRO A 195 3.35 5.61 2.01
C PRO A 195 2.37 4.59 1.41
N PRO A 196 1.04 4.76 1.59
CA PRO A 196 0.04 4.08 0.76
C PRO A 196 0.11 4.58 -0.68
N ILE A 197 -0.39 3.79 -1.63
CA ILE A 197 -0.48 4.19 -3.04
C ILE A 197 -1.47 5.36 -3.16
N ALA A 198 -1.11 6.41 -3.91
CA ALA A 198 -1.91 7.62 -4.08
C ALA A 198 -3.34 7.34 -4.55
N GLU A 199 -3.49 6.48 -5.56
CA GLU A 199 -4.77 6.04 -6.11
C GLU A 199 -5.59 5.24 -5.10
N VAL A 200 -4.94 4.50 -4.20
CA VAL A 200 -5.63 3.78 -3.10
C VAL A 200 -6.18 4.78 -2.08
N MET A 201 -5.44 5.85 -1.75
CA MET A 201 -5.90 6.88 -0.81
C MET A 201 -7.13 7.60 -1.34
N THR A 202 -7.05 8.11 -2.58
CA THR A 202 -8.18 8.81 -3.21
C THR A 202 -9.36 7.88 -3.48
N ALA A 203 -9.10 6.59 -3.74
CA ALA A 203 -10.13 5.59 -3.89
C ALA A 203 -10.97 5.38 -2.62
N VAL A 204 -10.31 5.31 -1.45
CA VAL A 204 -11.00 5.16 -0.15
C VAL A 204 -11.91 6.36 0.10
N ILE A 205 -11.42 7.59 -0.13
CA ILE A 205 -12.21 8.81 0.00
C ILE A 205 -13.43 8.77 -0.94
N THR A 206 -13.18 8.46 -2.21
CA THR A 206 -14.23 8.40 -3.23
C THR A 206 -15.31 7.36 -2.89
N TYR A 207 -14.90 6.19 -2.36
CA TYR A 207 -15.82 5.14 -1.93
C TYR A 207 -16.75 5.66 -0.83
N ILE A 208 -16.19 6.30 0.20
CA ILE A 208 -16.95 6.84 1.34
C ILE A 208 -17.98 7.87 0.86
N LEU A 209 -17.58 8.78 -0.04
CA LEU A 209 -18.45 9.81 -0.59
C LEU A 209 -19.56 9.24 -1.47
N THR A 210 -19.21 8.28 -2.35
CA THR A 210 -20.15 7.70 -3.31
C THR A 210 -21.20 6.85 -2.62
N PHE A 211 -20.79 6.02 -1.66
CA PHE A 211 -21.64 5.02 -1.04
C PHE A 211 -22.17 5.39 0.35
N GLU A 212 -21.75 6.54 0.89
CA GLU A 212 -22.13 7.00 2.24
C GLU A 212 -21.89 5.97 3.35
N ARG A 213 -20.90 5.11 3.14
CA ARG A 213 -20.52 4.05 4.07
C ARG A 213 -19.03 3.79 3.99
N PHE A 214 -18.48 3.24 5.05
CA PHE A 214 -17.09 2.80 5.05
C PHE A 214 -16.91 1.57 4.17
N PRO A 215 -15.74 1.39 3.54
CA PRO A 215 -15.44 0.18 2.81
C PRO A 215 -15.45 -1.03 3.74
N GLU A 216 -15.75 -2.21 3.18
CA GLU A 216 -15.63 -3.44 3.94
C GLU A 216 -14.17 -3.63 4.39
N LEU A 217 -13.97 -3.82 5.69
CA LEU A 217 -12.66 -3.94 6.30
C LEU A 217 -12.33 -5.41 6.58
N ASP A 218 -11.06 -5.77 6.47
CA ASP A 218 -10.57 -7.04 6.99
C ASP A 218 -10.49 -7.02 8.53
N ARG A 219 -10.11 -8.15 9.13
CA ARG A 219 -9.96 -8.29 10.59
C ARG A 219 -8.94 -7.34 11.23
N GLN A 220 -8.09 -6.69 10.44
CA GLN A 220 -7.10 -5.73 10.90
C GLN A 220 -7.59 -4.27 10.74
N GLY A 221 -8.75 -4.06 10.13
CA GLY A 221 -9.32 -2.74 9.86
C GLY A 221 -8.87 -2.14 8.52
N ARG A 222 -8.37 -2.95 7.58
CA ARG A 222 -7.90 -2.49 6.27
C ARG A 222 -8.96 -2.67 5.18
N PRO A 223 -9.15 -1.72 4.23
CA PRO A 223 -10.10 -1.89 3.13
C PRO A 223 -9.83 -3.15 2.29
N LYS A 224 -10.77 -4.11 2.27
CA LYS A 224 -10.60 -5.39 1.57
C LYS A 224 -10.31 -5.21 0.08
N MET A 225 -10.87 -4.19 -0.55
CA MET A 225 -10.67 -3.90 -1.97
C MET A 225 -9.19 -3.71 -2.36
N PHE A 226 -8.31 -3.32 -1.43
CA PHE A 226 -6.88 -3.12 -1.69
C PHE A 226 -5.95 -4.01 -0.86
N TYR A 227 -6.43 -4.54 0.27
CA TYR A 227 -5.60 -5.25 1.25
C TYR A 227 -6.07 -6.70 1.52
N SER A 228 -6.94 -7.28 0.68
CA SER A 228 -7.39 -8.67 0.83
C SER A 228 -6.48 -9.70 0.15
N GLN A 229 -5.61 -9.27 -0.76
CA GLN A 229 -4.69 -10.13 -1.49
C GLN A 229 -3.25 -9.74 -1.19
N ARG A 230 -2.35 -10.72 -1.26
CA ARG A 230 -0.93 -10.49 -1.09
C ARG A 230 -0.32 -9.98 -2.39
N ILE A 231 0.75 -9.20 -2.28
CA ILE A 231 1.58 -8.79 -3.42
C ILE A 231 2.01 -9.99 -4.25
N HIS A 232 2.41 -11.09 -3.60
CA HIS A 232 2.86 -12.28 -4.29
C HIS A 232 1.78 -13.00 -5.10
N ASP A 233 0.51 -12.91 -4.67
CA ASP A 233 -0.61 -13.60 -5.32
C ASP A 233 -1.01 -12.94 -6.65
N LYS A 234 -0.52 -11.72 -6.90
CA LYS A 234 -0.73 -10.95 -8.14
C LYS A 234 0.58 -10.44 -8.75
N CYS A 235 1.73 -10.97 -8.32
CA CYS A 235 3.02 -10.52 -8.83
C CYS A 235 3.25 -11.03 -10.25
N TYR A 236 3.64 -10.15 -11.18
CA TYR A 236 3.94 -10.55 -12.56
C TYR A 236 5.17 -11.46 -12.68
N ARG A 237 6.08 -11.46 -11.69
CA ARG A 237 7.23 -12.38 -11.61
C ARG A 237 6.88 -13.74 -10.98
N ARG A 238 5.61 -14.00 -10.67
CA ARG A 238 5.15 -15.25 -10.07
C ARG A 238 5.48 -16.48 -10.91
N PRO A 239 5.35 -16.48 -12.25
CA PRO A 239 5.78 -17.63 -13.06
C PRO A 239 7.26 -18.00 -12.86
N HIS A 240 8.16 -17.03 -12.68
CA HIS A 240 9.57 -17.31 -12.37
C HIS A 240 9.74 -17.94 -10.97
N PHE A 241 8.96 -17.52 -9.98
CA PHE A 241 8.94 -18.17 -8.67
C PHE A 241 8.52 -19.63 -8.78
N ASP A 242 7.43 -19.90 -9.51
CA ASP A 242 6.91 -21.25 -9.74
C ASP A 242 7.84 -22.09 -10.65
N ALA A 243 8.68 -21.47 -11.48
CA ALA A 243 9.69 -22.17 -12.26
C ALA A 243 10.96 -22.51 -11.44
N GLY A 244 11.15 -21.87 -10.28
CA GLY A 244 12.41 -21.93 -9.53
C GLY A 244 13.51 -21.01 -10.10
N GLN A 245 13.14 -20.02 -10.90
CA GLN A 245 14.01 -19.03 -11.51
C GLN A 245 14.12 -17.79 -10.61
N PHE A 246 15.28 -17.66 -9.96
CA PHE A 246 15.50 -16.61 -8.96
C PHE A 246 16.69 -15.73 -9.33
N VAL A 247 16.59 -14.48 -8.88
CA VAL A 247 17.76 -13.62 -8.70
C VAL A 247 18.52 -14.10 -7.47
N GLU A 248 19.81 -14.34 -7.61
CA GLU A 248 20.72 -14.74 -6.52
C GLU A 248 21.56 -13.54 -6.04
N ALA A 249 21.89 -12.61 -6.94
CA ALA A 249 22.57 -11.37 -6.64
C ALA A 249 22.04 -10.20 -7.49
N PHE A 250 22.10 -8.97 -6.98
CA PHE A 250 21.73 -7.80 -7.77
C PHE A 250 22.61 -7.69 -9.01
N ASP A 251 21.98 -7.35 -10.14
CA ASP A 251 22.60 -7.27 -11.49
C ASP A 251 23.14 -8.61 -12.06
N ASP A 252 22.78 -9.75 -11.48
CA ASP A 252 23.01 -11.05 -12.14
C ASP A 252 22.14 -11.22 -13.40
N GLU A 253 22.37 -12.30 -14.14
CA GLU A 253 21.60 -12.60 -15.36
C GLU A 253 20.10 -12.73 -15.08
N GLY A 254 19.73 -13.31 -13.93
CA GLY A 254 18.34 -13.41 -13.50
C GLY A 254 17.71 -12.03 -13.26
N ALA A 255 18.44 -11.10 -12.65
CA ALA A 255 17.99 -9.74 -12.41
C ALA A 255 17.73 -9.00 -13.72
N ARG A 256 18.66 -9.13 -14.68
CA ARG A 256 18.55 -8.54 -16.04
C ARG A 256 17.40 -9.15 -16.84
N LYS A 257 17.05 -10.41 -16.58
CA LYS A 257 15.89 -11.10 -17.19
C LYS A 257 14.58 -10.90 -16.42
N GLY A 258 14.59 -10.24 -15.27
CA GLY A 258 13.39 -10.00 -14.48
C GLY A 258 12.88 -11.20 -13.67
N TYR A 259 13.78 -12.12 -13.27
CA TYR A 259 13.45 -13.29 -12.44
C TYR A 259 12.97 -12.92 -11.04
N CYS A 260 12.47 -13.92 -10.31
CA CYS A 260 11.86 -13.70 -9.01
C CYS A 260 12.90 -13.22 -7.96
N LEU A 261 12.53 -12.19 -7.21
CA LEU A 261 13.36 -11.57 -6.15
C LEU A 261 13.24 -12.27 -4.79
N TYR A 262 12.66 -13.47 -4.74
CA TYR A 262 12.42 -14.17 -3.48
C TYR A 262 13.71 -14.45 -2.71
N LYS A 263 14.77 -14.91 -3.39
CA LYS A 263 16.03 -15.27 -2.74
C LYS A 263 16.84 -14.08 -2.25
N VAL A 264 16.63 -12.89 -2.81
CA VAL A 264 17.20 -11.62 -2.35
C VAL A 264 16.29 -10.89 -1.33
N GLY A 265 15.34 -11.60 -0.71
CA GLY A 265 14.61 -11.12 0.47
C GLY A 265 13.23 -10.54 0.24
N CYS A 266 12.58 -10.80 -0.90
CA CYS A 266 11.23 -10.26 -1.17
C CYS A 266 10.18 -10.70 -0.13
N LYS A 267 9.55 -9.73 0.55
CA LYS A 267 8.47 -9.93 1.53
C LYS A 267 7.07 -9.96 0.92
N GLY A 268 6.97 -9.90 -0.41
CA GLY A 268 5.68 -9.97 -1.12
C GLY A 268 4.78 -11.15 -0.70
N PRO A 269 5.31 -12.34 -0.38
CA PRO A 269 4.49 -13.48 0.07
C PRO A 269 3.80 -13.33 1.42
N THR A 270 4.14 -12.32 2.21
CA THR A 270 3.52 -12.05 3.52
C THR A 270 2.99 -10.63 3.61
N THR A 271 2.85 -9.93 2.48
CA THR A 271 2.48 -8.51 2.43
C THR A 271 1.19 -8.32 1.66
N TYR A 272 0.19 -7.74 2.29
CA TYR A 272 -1.08 -7.37 1.69
C TYR A 272 -1.05 -5.90 1.26
N ASN A 273 -1.20 -5.67 -0.04
CA ASN A 273 -1.30 -4.35 -0.66
C ASN A 273 -1.68 -4.51 -2.15
N ALA A 274 -1.91 -3.39 -2.83
CA ALA A 274 -2.26 -3.35 -4.25
C ALA A 274 -1.08 -3.03 -5.19
N CYS A 275 0.17 -3.01 -4.71
CA CYS A 275 1.31 -2.56 -5.53
C CYS A 275 1.56 -3.41 -6.78
N SER A 276 1.23 -4.70 -6.77
CA SER A 276 1.40 -5.57 -7.94
C SER A 276 0.24 -5.50 -8.94
N THR A 277 -0.87 -4.85 -8.58
CA THR A 277 -2.06 -4.69 -9.43
C THR A 277 -2.22 -3.23 -9.85
N VAL A 278 -2.44 -2.33 -8.91
CA VAL A 278 -2.60 -0.88 -9.12
C VAL A 278 -1.26 -0.22 -9.47
N ARG A 279 -0.15 -0.74 -8.93
CA ARG A 279 1.20 -0.16 -9.07
C ARG A 279 1.27 1.23 -8.44
N TRP A 280 2.27 2.02 -8.78
CA TRP A 280 2.54 3.36 -8.25
C TRP A 280 2.61 4.38 -9.39
N ASN A 281 2.21 5.62 -9.08
CA ASN A 281 2.35 6.79 -9.94
C ASN A 281 1.63 6.63 -11.29
N GLY A 282 0.30 6.52 -11.28
CA GLY A 282 -0.48 6.33 -12.50
C GLY A 282 -0.23 4.98 -13.19
N GLY A 283 0.16 3.96 -12.42
CA GLY A 283 0.41 2.62 -12.94
C GLY A 283 1.82 2.38 -13.50
N LEU A 284 2.75 3.33 -13.32
CA LEU A 284 4.08 3.31 -13.96
C LEU A 284 4.95 2.11 -13.52
N SER A 285 5.19 1.96 -12.21
CA SER A 285 6.03 0.88 -11.68
C SER A 285 5.65 0.53 -10.24
N PHE A 286 6.34 -0.42 -9.64
CA PHE A 286 6.33 -0.71 -8.21
C PHE A 286 7.66 -1.40 -7.83
N PRO A 287 8.01 -1.57 -6.53
CA PRO A 287 9.36 -1.99 -6.13
C PRO A 287 9.91 -3.21 -6.86
N ILE A 288 9.11 -4.28 -6.98
CA ILE A 288 9.54 -5.54 -7.62
C ILE A 288 9.74 -5.34 -9.13
N GLN A 289 8.92 -4.53 -9.80
CA GLN A 289 9.11 -4.22 -11.21
C GLN A 289 10.42 -3.45 -11.44
N SER A 290 10.74 -2.52 -10.55
CA SER A 290 12.01 -1.77 -10.57
C SER A 290 13.21 -2.57 -10.02
N GLY A 291 13.07 -3.88 -9.79
CA GLY A 291 14.18 -4.77 -9.44
C GLY A 291 14.50 -4.88 -7.96
N HIS A 292 13.77 -4.19 -7.07
CA HIS A 292 13.99 -4.30 -5.62
C HIS A 292 12.95 -5.22 -4.95
N PRO A 293 13.36 -6.13 -4.04
CA PRO A 293 12.42 -6.92 -3.25
C PRO A 293 11.43 -6.04 -2.47
N CYS A 294 10.18 -6.50 -2.32
CA CYS A 294 9.20 -5.84 -1.46
C CYS A 294 9.67 -5.86 0.00
N PHE A 295 9.59 -4.73 0.71
CA PHE A 295 9.94 -4.62 2.13
C PHE A 295 8.85 -5.08 3.11
N GLY A 296 7.60 -5.18 2.64
CA GLY A 296 6.45 -5.42 3.50
C GLY A 296 5.93 -4.18 4.23
N CYS A 297 6.11 -2.99 3.64
CA CYS A 297 5.86 -1.72 4.31
C CYS A 297 4.39 -1.45 4.72
N SER A 298 3.42 -2.25 4.28
CA SER A 298 2.02 -2.18 4.70
C SER A 298 1.65 -3.14 5.84
N GLU A 299 2.59 -3.94 6.31
CA GLU A 299 2.38 -4.90 7.40
C GLU A 299 2.87 -4.35 8.74
N ASP A 300 2.20 -4.77 9.81
CA ASP A 300 2.58 -4.42 11.18
C ASP A 300 4.01 -4.90 11.51
N GLY A 301 4.78 -4.02 12.16
CA GLY A 301 6.14 -4.27 12.63
C GLY A 301 7.16 -4.61 11.55
N PHE A 302 6.95 -4.26 10.28
CA PHE A 302 7.80 -4.72 9.17
C PHE A 302 9.29 -4.35 9.31
N TRP A 303 9.60 -3.25 10.00
CA TRP A 303 10.97 -2.82 10.30
C TRP A 303 11.75 -3.82 11.18
N ASP A 304 11.06 -4.57 12.04
CA ASP A 304 11.67 -5.45 13.04
C ASP A 304 11.56 -6.94 12.66
N LYS A 305 11.21 -7.26 11.42
CA LYS A 305 11.11 -8.65 10.93
C LYS A 305 12.44 -9.19 10.41
N GLY A 306 13.56 -8.65 10.88
CA GLY A 306 14.91 -9.00 10.39
C GLY A 306 15.29 -8.23 9.12
N SER A 307 16.40 -8.61 8.49
CA SER A 307 16.91 -7.91 7.31
C SER A 307 15.91 -7.92 6.16
N PHE A 308 15.86 -6.83 5.40
CA PHE A 308 15.09 -6.77 4.18
C PHE A 308 15.60 -7.75 3.10
N TYR A 309 16.86 -8.17 3.19
CA TYR A 309 17.49 -9.06 2.21
C TYR A 309 17.45 -10.55 2.61
N ASP A 310 17.04 -10.86 3.85
CA ASP A 310 16.86 -12.24 4.30
C ASP A 310 15.46 -12.75 3.94
N ARG A 311 15.28 -14.06 3.79
CA ARG A 311 13.93 -14.63 3.63
C ARG A 311 13.21 -14.64 4.98
N LEU A 312 11.96 -14.18 5.02
CA LEU A 312 11.14 -14.27 6.24
C LEU A 312 10.64 -15.68 6.52
N THR A 313 10.35 -16.43 5.46
CA THR A 313 9.75 -17.75 5.51
C THR A 313 10.25 -18.56 4.33
N ASP A 314 10.63 -19.80 4.56
CA ASP A 314 10.90 -20.76 3.48
C ASP A 314 9.58 -21.26 2.89
N ILE A 315 9.18 -20.63 1.78
CA ILE A 315 8.00 -21.00 1.01
C ILE A 315 8.46 -22.02 -0.01
N HIS A 316 8.04 -23.26 0.20
CA HIS A 316 8.33 -24.38 -0.69
C HIS A 316 7.37 -24.30 -1.88
N GLY A 317 7.71 -23.48 -2.88
CA GLY A 317 7.05 -23.52 -4.18
C GLY A 317 7.43 -24.77 -4.96
N PHE A 318 6.55 -25.26 -5.83
CA PHE A 318 6.88 -26.31 -6.79
C PHE A 318 7.82 -25.70 -7.83
N GLY A 319 9.13 -25.95 -7.79
CA GLY A 319 10.06 -25.48 -8.83
C GLY A 319 9.93 -26.33 -10.08
N ILE A 320 8.93 -26.06 -10.93
CA ILE A 320 8.53 -26.96 -12.02
C ILE A 320 9.71 -27.18 -12.98
N GLU A 321 10.31 -26.11 -13.49
CA GLU A 321 11.44 -26.18 -14.41
C GLU A 321 12.70 -26.65 -13.68
N ALA A 322 13.02 -26.09 -12.51
CA ALA A 322 14.18 -26.51 -11.72
C ALA A 322 14.18 -28.03 -11.39
N ASN A 323 13.01 -28.60 -11.10
CA ASN A 323 12.86 -30.03 -10.88
C ASN A 323 12.99 -30.83 -12.18
N ALA A 324 12.39 -30.35 -13.28
CA ALA A 324 12.49 -30.99 -14.59
C ALA A 324 13.95 -31.01 -15.08
N ASP A 325 14.67 -29.90 -14.97
CA ASP A 325 16.09 -29.78 -15.34
C ASP A 325 16.97 -30.69 -14.48
N LYS A 326 16.70 -30.79 -13.17
CA LYS A 326 17.42 -31.70 -12.28
C LYS A 326 17.21 -33.16 -12.68
N ILE A 327 15.96 -33.56 -12.98
CA ILE A 327 15.63 -34.91 -13.42
C ILE A 327 16.24 -35.20 -14.79
N GLY A 328 16.08 -34.30 -15.75
CA GLY A 328 16.61 -34.41 -17.10
C GLY A 328 18.14 -34.48 -17.11
N GLY A 329 18.81 -33.62 -16.34
CA GLY A 329 20.26 -33.63 -16.16
C GLY A 329 20.75 -34.92 -15.52
N THR A 330 20.08 -35.41 -14.48
CA THR A 330 20.41 -36.70 -13.84
C THR A 330 20.25 -37.85 -14.83
N ALA A 331 19.15 -37.90 -15.58
CA ALA A 331 18.91 -38.92 -16.60
C ALA A 331 19.96 -38.88 -17.71
N ALA A 332 20.33 -37.69 -18.20
CA ALA A 332 21.37 -37.51 -19.20
C ALA A 332 22.74 -38.00 -18.72
N VAL A 333 23.12 -37.70 -17.47
CA VAL A 333 24.35 -38.20 -16.85
C VAL A 333 24.35 -39.72 -16.76
N VAL A 334 23.25 -40.33 -16.30
CA VAL A 334 23.12 -41.80 -16.19
C VAL A 334 23.25 -42.47 -17.57
N VAL A 335 22.52 -41.98 -18.57
CA VAL A 335 22.58 -42.51 -19.94
C VAL A 335 23.97 -42.32 -20.54
N GLY A 336 24.58 -41.15 -20.36
CA GLY A 336 25.94 -40.86 -20.83
C GLY A 336 26.98 -41.79 -20.22
N ALA A 337 26.92 -42.00 -18.89
CA ALA A 337 27.80 -42.93 -18.19
C ALA A 337 27.60 -44.39 -18.65
N ALA A 338 26.36 -44.82 -18.82
CA ALA A 338 26.04 -46.16 -19.31
C ALA A 338 26.54 -46.38 -20.75
N ALA A 339 26.34 -45.39 -21.64
CA ALA A 339 26.82 -45.43 -23.02
C ALA A 339 28.36 -45.47 -23.08
N ALA A 340 29.04 -44.63 -22.28
CA ALA A 340 30.50 -44.62 -22.19
C ALA A 340 31.05 -45.95 -21.66
N ALA A 341 30.43 -46.52 -20.61
CA ALA A 341 30.79 -47.82 -20.08
C ALA A 341 30.59 -48.94 -21.12
N HIS A 342 29.46 -48.93 -21.84
CA HIS A 342 29.17 -49.90 -22.89
C HIS A 342 30.17 -49.81 -24.06
N ALA A 343 30.53 -48.60 -24.47
CA ALA A 343 31.54 -48.36 -25.50
C ALA A 343 32.93 -48.85 -25.04
N GLY A 344 33.31 -48.56 -23.79
CA GLY A 344 34.57 -49.03 -23.20
C GLY A 344 34.66 -50.57 -23.14
N ILE A 345 33.60 -51.23 -22.66
CA ILE A 345 33.52 -52.71 -22.63
C ILE A 345 33.60 -53.28 -24.05
N SER A 346 32.90 -52.67 -25.01
CA SER A 346 32.91 -53.13 -26.41
C SER A 346 34.29 -52.98 -27.06
N ALA A 347 35.00 -51.88 -26.78
CA ALA A 347 36.37 -51.68 -27.24
C ALA A 347 37.35 -52.72 -26.63
N ILE A 348 37.25 -52.99 -25.33
CA ILE A 348 38.04 -54.05 -24.66
C ILE A 348 37.75 -55.42 -25.27
N LYS A 349 36.48 -55.75 -25.49
CA LYS A 349 36.07 -57.03 -26.08
C LYS A 349 36.61 -57.19 -27.50
N ARG A 350 36.57 -56.12 -28.31
CA ARG A 350 37.12 -56.09 -29.68
C ARG A 350 38.65 -56.19 -29.70
N ALA A 351 39.34 -55.56 -28.75
CA ALA A 351 40.79 -55.67 -28.60
C ALA A 351 41.22 -57.09 -28.20
N ARG A 352 40.49 -57.73 -27.28
CA ARG A 352 40.72 -59.14 -26.91
C ARG A 352 40.51 -60.13 -28.05
N TYR A 353 39.53 -59.87 -28.92
CA TYR A 353 39.27 -60.72 -30.09
C TYR A 353 40.37 -60.61 -31.16
N LYS A 354 41.02 -59.45 -31.29
CA LYS A 354 42.13 -59.23 -32.23
C LYS A 354 43.48 -59.78 -31.75
N GLY A 355 43.63 -60.06 -30.46
CA GLY A 355 44.86 -60.64 -29.90
C GLY A 355 44.83 -62.16 -29.74
N GLY A 356 43.81 -62.84 -30.28
CA GLY A 356 43.66 -64.30 -30.23
C GLY A 356 43.92 -65.04 -31.55
N ASP A 357 44.28 -64.30 -32.61
CA ASP A 357 44.65 -64.83 -33.94
C ASP A 357 46.15 -64.56 -34.22
N GLU A 358 47.04 -64.97 -33.31
CA GLU A 358 48.46 -65.22 -33.59
C GLU A 358 48.81 -66.70 -33.37
#